data_AF-A0A3N5AGD9-F1
#
_entry.id   AF-A0A3N5AGD9-F1
#
_cell.length_a   1.000
_cell.length_b   1.000
_cell.length_c   1.000
_cell.angle_alpha   90.00
_cell.angle_beta   90.00
_cell.angle_gamma   90.00
#
_symmetry.space_group_name_H-M   'P 1'
#
loop_
_entity.id
_entity.type
_entity.pdbx_description
1 polymer ?
#
loop_
_entity_poly.entity_id
_entity_poly.type
_entity_poly.pdbx_seq_one_letter_code
_entity_poly.pdbx_strand_id
1 'polypeptide(L)'
;MSASYATRRTVAALLAVGALIGAAAVPAAADDHRHDRHGAHSSIVIGDVENAGRGQGNRALNGEWVEVKNTGRSSVNLRGYTLTDKQGNRYRFNSLRLDGRSSVKVHTGNGRDTHRDVYQNRRRQIWDERDTATLRDARGKVVDTESWGRRGHHHHA
;
A
#
# COMPACT_ATOMS: atom_id res chain seq x y z
N MET A 1 -5.00 55.77 -74.56
CA MET A 1 -3.91 54.85 -74.15
C MET A 1 -3.77 54.94 -72.63
N SER A 2 -3.77 53.78 -71.97
CA SER A 2 -3.16 53.45 -70.66
C SER A 2 -3.55 54.30 -69.44
N ALA A 3 -4.39 53.81 -68.51
CA ALA A 3 -4.12 52.81 -67.46
C ALA A 3 -3.19 53.31 -66.35
N SER A 4 -3.81 53.58 -65.18
CA SER A 4 -3.56 53.02 -63.82
C SER A 4 -2.09 52.77 -63.37
N TYR A 5 -1.63 53.02 -62.13
CA TYR A 5 -2.13 52.63 -60.80
C TYR A 5 -1.31 53.29 -59.66
N ALA A 6 -1.84 53.14 -58.43
CA ALA A 6 -1.13 52.79 -57.18
C ALA A 6 -0.73 53.90 -56.17
N THR A 7 -1.60 54.05 -55.16
CA THR A 7 -1.36 53.90 -53.71
C THR A 7 0.06 54.08 -53.16
N ARG A 8 0.20 54.94 -52.13
CA ARG A 8 1.15 54.72 -51.02
C ARG A 8 0.62 55.32 -49.70
N ARG A 9 0.66 54.48 -48.65
CA ARG A 9 0.37 54.78 -47.22
C ARG A 9 1.62 55.34 -46.51
N THR A 10 1.43 56.07 -45.41
CA THR A 10 2.21 56.08 -44.13
C THR A 10 1.56 57.13 -43.19
N VAL A 11 0.88 56.79 -42.08
CA VAL A 11 1.26 56.37 -40.69
C VAL A 11 1.76 57.49 -39.77
N ALA A 12 1.01 57.71 -38.66
CA ALA A 12 1.41 57.91 -37.25
C ALA A 12 0.38 58.83 -36.55
N ALA A 13 0.01 58.75 -35.27
CA ALA A 13 0.02 57.79 -34.15
C ALA A 13 -0.85 58.47 -33.05
N LEU A 14 -1.35 57.73 -32.04
CA LEU A 14 -1.37 58.14 -30.61
C LEU A 14 -2.21 57.17 -29.73
N LEU A 15 -1.48 56.52 -28.80
CA LEU A 15 -1.77 56.14 -27.42
C LEU A 15 -3.03 55.33 -27.00
N ALA A 16 -2.73 54.08 -26.60
CA ALA A 16 -3.05 53.41 -25.32
C ALA A 16 -4.50 53.34 -24.79
N VAL A 17 -5.00 52.13 -24.53
CA VAL A 17 -5.28 51.57 -23.18
C VAL A 17 -5.45 50.04 -23.34
N GLY A 18 -4.81 49.27 -22.47
CA GLY A 18 -4.89 47.81 -22.46
C GLY A 18 -6.19 47.29 -21.84
N ALA A 19 -6.58 46.09 -22.27
CA ALA A 19 -7.32 45.15 -21.45
C ALA A 19 -6.79 43.77 -21.79
N LEU A 20 -6.03 43.18 -20.86
CA LEU A 20 -5.68 41.77 -20.88
C LEU A 20 -7.01 41.00 -20.91
N ILE A 21 -7.23 40.19 -21.96
CA ILE A 21 -8.20 39.10 -21.86
C ILE A 21 -7.58 38.13 -20.85
N GLY A 22 -7.99 38.25 -19.60
CA GLY A 22 -7.67 37.27 -18.57
C GLY A 22 -8.27 35.94 -19.00
N ALA A 23 -7.43 35.03 -19.49
CA ALA A 23 -7.79 33.63 -19.51
C ALA A 23 -8.10 33.26 -18.05
N ALA A 24 -9.36 33.00 -17.74
CA ALA A 24 -9.70 32.36 -16.48
C ALA A 24 -9.00 31.00 -16.48
N ALA A 25 -7.84 30.93 -15.84
CA ALA A 25 -7.29 29.65 -15.41
C ALA A 25 -8.31 29.10 -14.42
N VAL A 26 -9.18 28.20 -14.91
CA VAL A 26 -9.96 27.33 -14.04
C VAL A 26 -8.90 26.71 -13.11
N PRO A 27 -8.99 26.87 -11.77
CA PRO A 27 -8.14 26.08 -10.93
C PRO A 27 -8.46 24.63 -11.30
N ALA A 28 -7.47 23.94 -11.85
CA ALA A 28 -7.38 22.52 -11.66
C ALA A 28 -7.20 22.34 -10.15
N ALA A 29 -8.29 22.43 -9.40
CA ALA A 29 -8.48 21.52 -8.30
C ALA A 29 -8.40 20.15 -8.97
N ALA A 30 -7.17 19.65 -9.07
CA ALA A 30 -6.92 18.23 -9.09
C ALA A 30 -7.59 17.75 -7.81
N ASP A 31 -8.87 17.44 -7.95
CA ASP A 31 -9.61 16.62 -7.05
C ASP A 31 -8.78 15.34 -7.03
N ASP A 32 -7.91 15.23 -6.04
CA ASP A 32 -7.03 14.09 -5.85
C ASP A 32 -7.86 12.93 -5.28
N HIS A 33 -8.95 12.62 -5.99
CA HIS A 33 -9.62 11.34 -5.99
C HIS A 33 -8.90 10.38 -6.95
N ARG A 34 -7.59 10.58 -7.17
CA ARG A 34 -6.72 9.61 -7.85
C ARG A 34 -6.09 8.64 -6.84
N HIS A 35 -6.88 8.17 -5.87
CA HIS A 35 -6.61 6.93 -5.17
C HIS A 35 -7.84 6.00 -5.04
N ASP A 36 -8.96 6.30 -5.71
CA ASP A 36 -10.11 5.38 -5.81
C ASP A 36 -10.12 4.59 -7.13
N ARG A 37 -8.92 4.34 -7.66
CA ARG A 37 -8.68 3.40 -8.77
C ARG A 37 -7.92 2.16 -8.30
N HIS A 38 -8.21 1.68 -7.09
CA HIS A 38 -7.93 0.29 -6.69
C HIS A 38 -9.16 -0.58 -6.97
N GLY A 39 -9.51 -0.72 -8.25
CA GLY A 39 -10.38 -1.83 -8.65
C GLY A 39 -9.68 -3.15 -8.33
N ALA A 40 -10.39 -4.05 -7.66
CA ALA A 40 -10.12 -5.48 -7.42
C ALA A 40 -9.15 -5.93 -6.29
N HIS A 41 -8.23 -5.08 -5.80
CA HIS A 41 -7.22 -5.48 -4.80
C HIS A 41 -7.44 -4.87 -3.42
N SER A 42 -7.28 -5.68 -2.36
CA SER A 42 -7.36 -5.27 -0.95
C SER A 42 -6.22 -4.30 -0.60
N SER A 43 -6.47 -3.28 0.24
CA SER A 43 -5.42 -2.41 0.80
C SER A 43 -4.51 -3.12 1.80
N ILE A 44 -4.91 -4.32 2.22
CA ILE A 44 -4.18 -5.16 3.16
C ILE A 44 -3.23 -6.06 2.39
N VAL A 45 -1.95 -5.96 2.73
CA VAL A 45 -0.83 -6.68 2.12
C VAL A 45 0.03 -7.33 3.20
N ILE A 46 0.83 -8.30 2.80
CA ILE A 46 1.93 -8.84 3.59
C ILE A 46 3.13 -7.90 3.41
N GLY A 47 3.78 -7.57 4.52
CA GLY A 47 4.96 -6.72 4.57
C GLY A 47 6.23 -7.53 4.78
N ASP A 48 7.06 -7.06 5.70
CA ASP A 48 8.31 -7.74 6.04
C ASP A 48 8.05 -9.09 6.73
N VAL A 49 9.03 -9.98 6.62
CA VAL A 49 9.03 -11.30 7.26
C VAL A 49 10.37 -11.53 7.95
N GLU A 50 10.31 -12.04 9.17
CA GLU A 50 11.48 -12.43 9.94
C GLU A 50 11.32 -13.87 10.43
N ASN A 51 12.40 -14.65 10.37
CA ASN A 51 12.42 -16.00 10.92
C ASN A 51 13.25 -16.08 12.20
N ALA A 52 13.01 -17.11 13.01
CA ALA A 52 13.73 -17.31 14.27
C ALA A 52 15.18 -17.81 14.10
N GLY A 53 15.61 -18.11 12.87
CA GLY A 53 16.86 -18.82 12.58
C GLY A 53 17.02 -20.07 13.45
N ARG A 54 18.19 -20.24 14.07
CA ARG A 54 18.53 -21.36 14.97
C ARG A 54 18.18 -21.11 16.44
N GLY A 55 17.47 -20.03 16.75
CA GLY A 55 17.10 -19.69 18.13
C GLY A 55 16.12 -20.70 18.75
N GLN A 56 16.14 -20.83 20.07
CA GLN A 56 15.25 -21.71 20.82
C GLN A 56 14.37 -20.96 21.82
N GLY A 57 13.22 -21.56 22.16
CA GLY A 57 12.27 -21.05 23.16
C GLY A 57 11.43 -19.86 22.69
N ASN A 58 10.60 -19.33 23.59
CA ASN A 58 9.60 -18.31 23.25
C ASN A 58 10.21 -17.01 22.70
N ARG A 59 11.41 -16.64 23.15
CA ARG A 59 12.11 -15.45 22.64
C ARG A 59 12.41 -15.57 21.16
N ALA A 60 12.86 -16.74 20.71
CA ALA A 60 13.11 -17.01 19.30
C ALA A 60 11.80 -17.01 18.51
N LEU A 61 10.76 -17.68 19.03
CA LEU A 61 9.43 -17.72 18.38
C LEU A 61 8.75 -16.35 18.29
N ASN A 62 9.06 -15.42 19.20
CA ASN A 62 8.62 -14.03 19.08
C ASN A 62 9.52 -13.20 18.15
N GLY A 63 10.74 -13.65 17.85
CA GLY A 63 11.57 -13.11 16.77
C GLY A 63 11.09 -13.53 15.38
N GLU A 64 10.27 -14.58 15.30
CA GLU A 64 9.64 -15.07 14.08
C GLU A 64 8.28 -14.40 13.88
N TRP A 65 8.12 -13.64 12.79
CA TRP A 65 6.89 -12.92 12.51
C TRP A 65 6.69 -12.61 11.04
N VAL A 66 5.43 -12.41 10.67
CA VAL A 66 5.02 -11.84 9.38
C VAL A 66 4.30 -10.53 9.67
N GLU A 67 4.64 -9.47 8.96
CA GLU A 67 3.94 -8.20 9.05
C GLU A 67 2.72 -8.18 8.11
N VAL A 68 1.61 -7.66 8.61
CA VAL A 68 0.42 -7.32 7.82
C VAL A 68 0.25 -5.81 7.83
N LYS A 69 0.27 -5.20 6.64
CA LYS A 69 0.23 -3.75 6.44
C LYS A 69 -1.09 -3.32 5.83
N ASN A 70 -1.63 -2.20 6.29
CA ASN A 70 -2.70 -1.49 5.61
C ASN A 70 -2.12 -0.30 4.85
N THR A 71 -1.99 -0.44 3.53
CA THR A 71 -1.46 0.61 2.66
C THR A 71 -2.49 1.70 2.36
N GLY A 72 -3.77 1.44 2.66
CA GLY A 72 -4.86 2.37 2.49
C GLY A 72 -4.85 3.48 3.54
N ARG A 73 -5.72 4.48 3.34
CA ARG A 73 -5.92 5.60 4.29
C ARG A 73 -6.98 5.28 5.36
N SER A 74 -7.89 4.35 5.06
CA SER A 74 -8.99 3.98 5.95
C SER A 74 -8.64 2.75 6.78
N SER A 75 -9.13 2.72 8.03
CA SER A 75 -8.99 1.56 8.90
C SER A 75 -9.75 0.34 8.36
N VAL A 76 -9.20 -0.86 8.51
CA VAL A 76 -9.81 -2.14 8.11
C VAL A 76 -9.97 -3.04 9.33
N ASN A 77 -11.13 -3.68 9.46
CA ASN A 77 -11.32 -4.73 10.46
C ASN A 77 -10.83 -6.06 9.90
N LEU A 78 -9.79 -6.63 10.50
CA LEU A 78 -9.19 -7.89 10.08
C LEU A 78 -9.96 -9.10 10.63
N ARG A 79 -11.12 -8.92 11.27
CA ARG A 79 -11.90 -10.02 11.82
C ARG A 79 -12.15 -11.11 10.78
N GLY A 80 -11.65 -12.30 11.08
CA GLY A 80 -11.79 -13.47 10.24
C GLY A 80 -10.85 -13.56 9.06
N TYR A 81 -9.93 -12.60 8.89
CA TYR A 81 -8.79 -12.78 7.99
C TYR A 81 -7.93 -13.95 8.48
N THR A 82 -7.23 -14.60 7.55
CA THR A 82 -6.34 -15.71 7.89
C THR A 82 -4.99 -15.57 7.20
N LEU A 83 -3.94 -15.80 7.98
CA LEU A 83 -2.58 -15.96 7.47
C LEU A 83 -2.23 -17.45 7.50
N THR A 84 -1.77 -18.01 6.38
CA THR A 84 -1.47 -19.44 6.25
C THR A 84 -0.10 -19.65 5.61
N ASP A 85 0.70 -20.60 6.10
CA ASP A 85 1.94 -21.04 5.46
C ASP A 85 1.69 -22.15 4.40
N LYS A 86 2.75 -22.58 3.70
CA LYS A 86 2.66 -23.67 2.70
C LYS A 86 2.31 -25.04 3.32
N GLN A 87 2.58 -25.24 4.61
CA GLN A 87 2.29 -26.47 5.37
C GLN A 87 0.85 -26.49 5.92
N GLY A 88 0.11 -25.40 5.79
CA GLY A 88 -1.27 -25.27 6.25
C GLY A 88 -1.42 -24.78 7.70
N ASN A 89 -0.35 -24.36 8.37
CA ASN A 89 -0.48 -23.68 9.65
C ASN A 89 -1.22 -22.36 9.45
N ARG A 90 -2.33 -22.20 10.16
CA ARG A 90 -3.21 -21.06 10.02
C ARG A 90 -3.26 -20.24 11.30
N TYR A 91 -3.18 -18.92 11.15
CA TYR A 91 -3.58 -17.94 12.14
C TYR A 91 -4.86 -17.24 11.68
N ARG A 92 -5.79 -16.98 12.60
CA ARG A 92 -7.03 -16.26 12.34
C ARG A 92 -7.09 -15.01 13.21
N PHE A 93 -7.26 -13.86 12.57
CA PHE A 93 -7.44 -12.59 13.26
C PHE A 93 -8.80 -12.54 13.96
N ASN A 94 -8.80 -12.14 15.22
CA ASN A 94 -10.01 -12.02 16.04
C ASN A 94 -10.77 -10.71 15.77
N SER A 95 -10.64 -9.67 16.57
CA SER A 95 -11.34 -8.38 16.38
C SER A 95 -10.38 -7.21 16.20
N LEU A 96 -9.23 -7.46 15.57
CA LEU A 96 -8.21 -6.44 15.34
C LEU A 96 -8.66 -5.46 14.26
N ARG A 97 -8.65 -4.17 14.60
CA ARG A 97 -8.80 -3.08 13.64
C ARG A 97 -7.40 -2.55 13.30
N LEU A 98 -7.05 -2.57 12.02
CA LEU A 98 -5.79 -2.06 11.52
C LEU A 98 -6.03 -0.71 10.86
N ASP A 99 -5.50 0.35 11.47
CA ASP A 99 -5.66 1.71 10.98
C ASP A 99 -5.01 1.91 9.61
N GLY A 100 -5.41 2.97 8.91
CA GLY A 100 -4.76 3.36 7.66
C GLY A 100 -3.28 3.61 7.88
N ARG A 101 -2.45 3.26 6.89
CA ARG A 101 -0.99 3.43 6.94
C ARG A 101 -0.30 2.78 8.14
N SER A 102 -0.94 1.79 8.77
CA SER A 102 -0.43 1.09 9.95
C SER A 102 -0.16 -0.39 9.66
N SER A 103 0.57 -1.04 10.56
CA SER A 103 0.92 -2.46 10.46
C SER A 103 0.78 -3.20 11.78
N VAL A 104 0.67 -4.52 11.69
CA VAL A 104 0.69 -5.46 12.82
C VAL A 104 1.62 -6.62 12.50
N LYS A 105 2.41 -7.05 13.46
CA LYS A 105 3.25 -8.24 13.40
C LYS A 105 2.52 -9.44 13.98
N VAL A 106 2.52 -10.55 13.25
CA VAL A 106 1.95 -11.82 13.69
C VAL A 106 3.10 -12.73 14.11
N HIS A 107 3.38 -12.77 15.41
CA HIS A 107 4.45 -13.57 16.00
C HIS A 107 4.05 -15.04 16.14
N THR A 108 5.00 -15.95 15.93
CA THR A 108 4.74 -17.39 16.09
C THR A 108 4.56 -17.79 17.56
N GLY A 109 5.32 -17.19 18.47
CA GLY A 109 5.35 -17.55 19.89
C GLY A 109 4.15 -17.09 20.71
N ASN A 110 4.35 -17.04 22.03
CA ASN A 110 3.38 -16.59 23.02
C ASN A 110 3.66 -15.14 23.45
N GLY A 111 2.59 -14.39 23.62
CA GLY A 111 2.64 -13.01 24.10
C GLY A 111 1.24 -12.45 24.33
N ARG A 112 1.19 -11.19 24.73
CA ARG A 112 -0.07 -10.47 24.93
C ARG A 112 -0.37 -9.64 23.69
N ASP A 113 -1.51 -9.90 23.05
CA ASP A 113 -1.94 -9.15 21.88
C ASP A 113 -2.04 -7.62 22.17
N THR A 114 -1.57 -6.84 21.21
CA THR A 114 -1.66 -5.39 21.13
C THR A 114 -2.16 -4.97 19.75
N HIS A 115 -2.22 -3.66 19.49
CA HIS A 115 -2.55 -3.14 18.17
C HIS A 115 -1.41 -3.32 17.14
N ARG A 116 -0.17 -3.59 17.58
CA ARG A 116 1.02 -3.75 16.73
C ARG A 116 1.57 -5.16 16.70
N ASP A 117 1.25 -5.98 17.71
CA ASP A 117 1.82 -7.31 17.89
C ASP A 117 0.72 -8.27 18.30
N VAL A 118 0.55 -9.36 17.55
CA VAL A 118 -0.38 -10.44 17.88
C VAL A 118 0.34 -11.78 17.84
N TYR A 119 -0.14 -12.74 18.62
CA TYR A 119 0.61 -13.97 18.88
C TYR A 119 -0.19 -15.20 18.47
N GLN A 120 0.43 -16.10 17.71
CA GLN A 120 -0.17 -17.37 17.32
C GLN A 120 -0.20 -18.39 18.46
N ASN A 121 0.53 -18.14 19.53
CA ASN A 121 0.62 -18.98 20.72
C ASN A 121 1.12 -20.40 20.43
N ARG A 122 2.04 -20.53 19.47
CA ARG A 122 2.65 -21.80 19.08
C ARG A 122 3.95 -22.04 19.86
N ARG A 123 4.35 -23.31 19.93
CA ARG A 123 5.57 -23.77 20.62
C ARG A 123 6.66 -24.22 19.65
N ARG A 124 6.43 -24.03 18.35
CA ARG A 124 7.31 -24.45 17.26
C ARG A 124 7.31 -23.37 16.18
N GLN A 125 8.45 -23.23 15.53
CA GLN A 125 8.62 -22.35 14.38
C GLN A 125 7.68 -22.80 13.24
N ILE A 126 7.18 -21.86 12.46
CA ILE A 126 6.34 -22.16 11.28
C ILE A 126 6.89 -21.51 10.00
N TRP A 127 7.63 -20.41 10.13
CA TRP A 127 8.24 -19.69 9.03
C TRP A 127 9.67 -20.16 8.82
N ASP A 128 9.90 -20.90 7.73
CA ASP A 128 11.24 -21.35 7.33
C ASP A 128 12.04 -20.25 6.61
N GLU A 129 13.33 -20.48 6.32
CA GLU A 129 14.16 -19.60 5.46
C GLU A 129 13.61 -19.47 4.03
N ARG A 130 12.81 -20.43 3.58
CA ARG A 130 12.11 -20.41 2.30
C ARG A 130 10.67 -20.84 2.51
N ASP A 131 9.77 -19.88 2.49
CA ASP A 131 8.35 -20.14 2.68
C ASP A 131 7.46 -19.25 1.82
N THR A 132 6.16 -19.48 1.93
CA THR A 132 5.10 -18.68 1.33
C THR A 132 4.03 -18.40 2.38
N ALA A 133 3.78 -17.13 2.67
CA ALA A 133 2.63 -16.70 3.45
C ALA A 133 1.48 -16.30 2.52
N THR A 134 0.29 -16.84 2.76
CA THR A 134 -0.93 -16.47 2.06
C THR A 134 -1.90 -15.78 3.03
N LEU A 135 -2.24 -14.53 2.73
CA LEU A 135 -3.27 -13.78 3.46
C LEU A 135 -4.60 -13.88 2.72
N ARG A 136 -5.65 -14.22 3.46
CA ARG A 136 -7.03 -14.29 2.95
C ARG A 136 -7.96 -13.42 3.77
N ASP A 137 -8.95 -12.85 3.11
CA ASP A 137 -10.02 -12.10 3.78
C ASP A 137 -11.00 -13.04 4.53
N ALA A 138 -11.97 -12.44 5.21
CA ALA A 138 -13.00 -13.18 5.96
C ALA A 138 -13.88 -14.10 5.10
N ARG A 139 -13.91 -13.91 3.77
CA ARG A 139 -14.65 -14.73 2.80
C ARG A 139 -13.77 -15.81 2.17
N GLY A 140 -12.49 -15.89 2.56
CA GLY A 140 -11.52 -16.84 2.03
C GLY A 140 -10.87 -16.42 0.72
N LYS A 141 -11.15 -15.22 0.20
CA LYS A 141 -10.50 -14.69 -1.00
C LYS A 141 -9.05 -14.36 -0.66
N VAL A 142 -8.11 -14.79 -1.50
CA VAL A 142 -6.70 -14.39 -1.37
C VAL A 142 -6.62 -12.88 -1.57
N VAL A 143 -6.07 -12.19 -0.57
CA VAL A 143 -5.79 -10.76 -0.65
C VAL A 143 -4.35 -10.51 -1.06
N ASP A 144 -3.43 -11.33 -0.56
CA ASP A 144 -2.00 -11.23 -0.87
C ASP A 144 -1.25 -12.54 -0.62
N THR A 145 -0.09 -12.68 -1.23
CA THR A 145 0.82 -13.82 -1.04
C THR A 145 2.26 -13.37 -1.18
N GLU A 146 3.08 -13.67 -0.18
CA GLU A 146 4.51 -13.32 -0.17
C GLU A 146 5.34 -14.59 -0.06
N SER A 147 6.42 -14.69 -0.85
CA SER A 147 7.32 -15.84 -0.85
C SER A 147 8.77 -15.39 -0.75
N TRP A 148 9.48 -15.88 0.27
CA TRP A 148 10.87 -15.50 0.52
C TRP A 148 11.83 -16.69 0.38
N GLY A 149 13.13 -16.42 0.49
CA GLY A 149 14.19 -17.42 0.36
C GLY A 149 14.63 -17.72 -1.09
N ARG A 150 14.16 -16.93 -2.07
CA ARG A 150 14.78 -16.83 -3.39
C ARG A 150 15.78 -15.68 -3.35
N ARG A 151 16.98 -15.85 -3.92
CA ARG A 151 18.05 -14.82 -3.91
C ARG A 151 17.49 -13.48 -4.42
N GLY A 152 17.30 -12.52 -3.51
CA GLY A 152 16.73 -11.20 -3.81
C GLY A 152 15.95 -10.65 -2.61
N HIS A 153 16.63 -9.90 -1.75
CA HIS A 153 16.00 -9.17 -0.66
C HIS A 153 15.02 -8.13 -1.24
N HIS A 154 13.73 -8.32 -1.06
CA HIS A 154 12.75 -7.25 -1.27
C HIS A 154 12.45 -6.58 0.07
N HIS A 155 13.32 -5.65 0.45
CA HIS A 155 12.94 -4.60 1.39
C HIS A 155 12.14 -3.56 0.62
N HIS A 156 10.84 -3.46 0.88
CA HIS A 156 10.03 -2.35 0.40
C HIS A 156 10.10 -1.20 1.41
N ALA A 157 10.76 -0.12 0.98
CA ALA A 157 10.86 1.16 1.66
C ALA A 157 9.50 1.90 1.74
#